data_AF-H8Z0I9-F1
#
_entry.id   AF-H8Z0I9-F1
#
_cell.length_a   1.000
_cell.length_b   1.000
_cell.length_c   1.000
_cell.angle_alpha   90.00
_cell.angle_beta   90.00
_cell.angle_gamma   90.00
#
_symmetry.space_group_name_H-M   'P 1'
#
loop_
_entity.id
_entity.type
_entity.pdbx_description
1 polymer ?
#
loop_
_entity_poly.entity_id
_entity_poly.type
_entity_poly.pdbx_seq_one_letter_code
_entity_poly.pdbx_strand_id
1 'polypeptide(L)' 'MQQQLTFAQLEYQHKKKVTRRDRFLAEMEKVVPWEELLEELGPHYYQE' A
#
# COMPACT_ATOMS: atom_id res chain seq x y z
N MET A 1 -18.21 -2.28 1.90
CA MET A 1 -18.11 -3.48 1.03
C MET A 1 -17.12 -4.44 1.67
N GLN A 2 -17.49 -5.72 1.86
CA GLN A 2 -16.57 -6.71 2.43
C GLN A 2 -15.41 -6.90 1.44
N GLN A 3 -14.18 -6.64 1.89
CA GLN A 3 -12.99 -6.88 1.09
C GLN A 3 -12.80 -8.39 0.95
N GLN A 4 -13.25 -8.96 -0.17
CA GLN A 4 -12.99 -10.35 -0.49
C GLN A 4 -11.50 -10.50 -0.77
N LEU A 5 -10.80 -11.17 0.15
CA LEU A 5 -9.39 -11.49 -0.02
C LEU A 5 -9.24 -12.46 -1.20
N THR A 6 -8.40 -12.07 -2.15
CA THR A 6 -8.07 -12.91 -3.30
C THR A 6 -7.08 -13.99 -2.90
N PHE A 7 -7.05 -15.11 -3.64
CA PHE A 7 -6.10 -16.19 -3.40
C PHE A 7 -4.64 -15.71 -3.37
N ALA A 8 -4.28 -14.75 -4.23
CA ALA A 8 -2.95 -14.16 -4.26
C ALA A 8 -2.61 -13.38 -2.96
N GLN A 9 -3.58 -12.68 -2.38
CA GLN A 9 -3.39 -11.96 -1.12
C GLN A 9 -3.21 -12.92 0.06
N LEU A 10 -3.99 -14.00 0.10
CA LEU A 10 -3.86 -15.03 1.14
C LEU A 10 -2.49 -15.71 1.07
N GLU A 11 -2.07 -16.15 -0.12
CA GLU A 11 -0.76 -16.80 -0.31
C GLU A 11 0.40 -15.87 0.09
N TYR A 12 0.30 -14.59 -0.27
CA TYR A 12 1.30 -13.59 0.10
C TYR A 12 1.33 -13.33 1.60
N GLN A 13 0.19 -13.28 2.29
CA GLN A 13 0.12 -13.13 3.75
C GLN A 13 0.71 -14.34 4.49
N HIS A 14 0.55 -15.56 3.95
CA HIS A 14 1.13 -16.78 4.52
C HIS A 14 2.62 -16.95 4.23
N LYS A 15 3.23 -16.03 3.47
CA LYS A 15 4.66 -16.07 3.15
C LYS A 15 5.49 -15.82 4.42
N LYS A 16 6.17 -16.88 4.89
CA LYS A 16 6.98 -16.84 6.13
C LYS A 16 8.15 -15.84 6.11
N LYS A 17 8.63 -15.45 4.92
CA LYS A 17 9.80 -14.57 4.77
C LYS A 17 9.36 -13.18 4.36
N VAL A 18 9.44 -12.24 5.31
CA VAL A 18 9.35 -10.81 5.06
C VAL A 18 10.56 -10.42 4.20
N THR A 19 10.30 -9.88 3.01
CA THR A 19 11.35 -9.45 2.09
C THR A 19 11.91 -8.09 2.51
N ARG A 20 13.07 -7.71 1.96
CA ARG A 20 13.64 -6.37 2.19
C ARG A 20 12.70 -5.26 1.70
N ARG A 21 11.99 -5.50 0.59
CA ARG A 21 10.99 -4.58 0.05
C ARG A 21 9.84 -4.40 1.03
N ASP A 22 9.33 -5.48 1.62
CA ASP A 22 8.19 -5.42 2.55
C ASP A 22 8.54 -4.61 3.79
N ARG A 23 9.75 -4.79 4.35
CA ARG A 23 10.23 -3.97 5.47
C ARG A 23 10.35 -2.50 5.09
N PHE A 24 10.90 -2.21 3.91
CA PHE A 24 11.02 -0.84 3.43
C PHE A 24 9.64 -0.17 3.27
N LEU A 25 8.70 -0.85 2.60
CA LEU A 25 7.34 -0.33 2.42
C LEU A 25 6.62 -0.14 3.76
N ALA A 26 6.79 -1.04 4.72
CA ALA A 26 6.19 -0.92 6.05
C ALA A 26 6.74 0.28 6.85
N GLU A 27 8.02 0.63 6.67
CA GLU A 27 8.58 1.85 7.27
C GLU A 27 8.13 3.10 6.52
N MET A 28 8.04 3.04 5.18
CA MET A 28 7.51 4.14 4.39
C MET A 28 6.06 4.47 4.75
N GLU A 29 5.23 3.46 5.01
CA GLU A 29 3.83 3.66 5.42
C GLU A 29 3.69 4.48 6.72
N LYS A 30 4.68 4.41 7.61
CA LYS A 30 4.67 5.17 8.87
C LYS A 30 5.19 6.58 8.72
N VAL A 31 6.12 6.80 7.79
CA VAL A 31 6.86 8.08 7.68
C VAL A 31 6.37 8.97 6.56
N VAL A 32 5.65 8.43 5.58
CA VAL A 32 5.15 9.19 4.43
C VAL A 32 3.78 9.80 4.78
N PRO A 33 3.60 11.12 4.64
CA PRO A 33 2.30 11.76 4.80
C PRO A 33 1.45 11.55 3.54
N TRP A 34 0.84 10.37 3.41
CA TRP A 34 0.10 9.97 2.21
C TRP A 34 -1.06 10.90 1.88
N GLU A 35 -1.80 11.39 2.88
CA GLU A 35 -2.95 12.27 2.68
C GLU A 35 -2.53 13.59 2.02
N GLU A 36 -1.53 14.28 2.60
CA GLU A 36 -0.99 15.53 2.06
C GLU A 36 -0.42 15.34 0.64
N LEU A 37 0.27 14.22 0.41
CA LEU A 37 0.84 13.91 -0.89
C LEU A 37 -0.24 13.64 -1.94
N LEU A 38 -1.33 12.96 -1.57
CA LEU A 38 -2.46 12.71 -2.47
C LEU A 38 -3.25 13.99 -2.75
N GLU A 39 -3.41 14.88 -1.75
CA GLU A 39 -4.04 16.20 -1.94
C GLU A 39 -3.24 17.08 -2.89
N GLU A 40 -1.91 17.14 -2.74
CA GLU A 40 -1.02 17.92 -3.61
C GLU A 40 -0.96 17.33 -5.03
N LEU A 41 -0.96 16.00 -5.17
CA LEU A 41 -0.91 15.36 -6.49
C LEU A 41 -2.27 15.37 -7.20
N GLY A 42 -3.38 15.38 -6.47
CA GLY A 42 -4.74 15.28 -7.00
C GLY A 42 -5.05 16.21 -8.18
N PRO A 43 -4.67 17.51 -8.16
CA PRO A 43 -4.86 18.44 -9.27
C PRO A 43 -4.05 18.14 -10.53
N HIS A 44 -2.95 17.40 -10.41
CA HIS A 44 -2.02 17.10 -11.51
C HIS A 44 -2.37 15.80 -12.24
N TYR A 45 -3.23 14.97 -11.67
CA TYR A 45 -3.73 13.75 -12.27
C TYR A 45 -5.15 13.94 -12.80
N TYR A 46 -5.53 13.08 -13.74
CA TYR A 46 -6.90 13.04 -14.23
C TYR A 46 -7.83 12.71 -13.05
N GLN A 47 -8.73 13.64 -12.72
CA GLN A 47 -9.82 13.40 -11.78
C GLN A 47 -10.96 12.79 -12.59
N GLU A 48 -11.34 11.56 -12.26
CA GLU A 48 -12.51 10.88 -12.87
C GLU A 48 -13.82 11.59 -12.54
#